data_AF-A0A2W2CB53-F1
#
_entry.id   AF-A0A2W2CB53-F1
#
_cell.length_a   1.000
_cell.length_b   1.000
_cell.length_c   1.000
_cell.angle_alpha   90.00
_cell.angle_beta   90.00
_cell.angle_gamma   90.00
#
_symmetry.space_group_name_H-M   'P 1'
#
loop_
_entity.id
_entity.type
_entity.pdbx_description
1 polymer ?
#
loop_
_entity_poly.entity_id
_entity_poly.type
_entity_poly.pdbx_seq_one_letter_code
_entity_poly.pdbx_strand_id
1 'polypeptide(L)'
;TDPVPSGGPAALTATLSRAATGEVRFTSRGTTLCVAVVEDGTARCETGSDLKPGPHSVVAYYDGDPNHLPDQARFVFRVLR
;
A
#
# COMPACT_ATOMS: atom_id res chain seq x y z
N THR A 1 13.57 2.64 -4.57
CA THR A 1 13.13 1.54 -3.69
C THR A 1 13.71 1.79 -2.34
N ASP A 2 12.89 2.21 -1.37
CA ASP A 2 13.34 2.42 0.01
C ASP A 2 13.55 1.04 0.66
N PRO A 3 14.75 0.72 1.20
CA PRO A 3 14.99 -0.57 1.82
C PRO A 3 14.33 -0.64 3.21
N VAL A 4 13.57 -1.71 3.45
CA VAL A 4 12.93 -1.97 4.76
C VAL A 4 13.81 -2.97 5.54
N PRO A 5 14.25 -2.68 6.78
CA PRO A 5 14.97 -3.66 7.60
C PRO A 5 14.14 -4.92 7.87
N SER A 6 14.78 -6.10 7.95
CA SER A 6 14.06 -7.32 8.35
C SER A 6 13.47 -7.17 9.75
N GLY A 7 12.24 -7.65 9.93
CA GLY A 7 11.57 -7.60 11.24
C GLY A 7 10.88 -6.25 11.54
N GLY A 8 11.05 -5.24 10.68
CA GLY A 8 10.33 -3.97 10.79
C GLY A 8 9.11 -3.90 9.88
N PRO A 9 8.03 -3.21 10.27
CA PRO A 9 6.93 -2.92 9.37
C PRO A 9 7.38 -2.00 8.23
N ALA A 10 6.86 -2.20 7.03
CA ALA A 10 7.04 -1.29 5.91
C ALA A 10 5.93 -0.25 5.91
N ALA A 11 6.27 1.03 5.76
CA ALA A 11 5.27 2.07 5.56
C ALA A 11 4.89 2.16 4.07
N LEU A 12 3.61 1.96 3.76
CA LEU A 12 3.06 2.05 2.41
C LEU A 12 2.20 3.31 2.30
N THR A 13 2.32 4.00 1.17
CA THR A 13 1.57 5.23 0.87
C THR A 13 1.03 5.17 -0.55
N ALA A 14 -0.23 5.57 -0.72
CA ALA A 14 -0.85 5.88 -2.00
C ALA A 14 -1.29 7.35 -2.01
N THR A 15 -1.09 8.02 -3.14
CA THR A 15 -1.54 9.39 -3.38
C THR A 15 -2.67 9.38 -4.40
N LEU A 16 -3.77 10.03 -4.06
CA LEU A 16 -5.00 10.11 -4.84
C LEU A 16 -5.38 11.59 -5.03
N SER A 17 -6.48 11.81 -5.77
CA SER A 17 -7.18 13.10 -5.74
C SER A 17 -7.53 13.48 -4.29
N ARG A 18 -7.39 14.76 -3.93
CA ARG A 18 -7.77 15.26 -2.58
C ARG A 18 -9.24 15.02 -2.23
N ALA A 19 -10.11 14.96 -3.23
CA ALA A 19 -11.53 14.72 -3.06
C ALA A 19 -11.90 13.23 -3.02
N ALA A 20 -10.93 12.33 -3.26
CA ALA A 20 -11.18 10.90 -3.19
C ALA A 20 -11.44 10.46 -1.75
N THR A 21 -12.39 9.57 -1.60
CA THR A 21 -12.83 8.98 -0.33
C THR A 21 -12.78 7.46 -0.40
N GLY A 22 -12.88 6.78 0.74
CA GLY A 22 -12.85 5.32 0.81
C GLY A 22 -11.51 4.80 1.31
N GLU A 23 -11.12 3.62 0.84
CA GLU A 23 -9.92 2.92 1.31
C GLU A 23 -9.03 2.45 0.16
N VAL A 24 -7.74 2.33 0.45
CA VAL A 24 -6.75 1.69 -0.40
C VAL A 24 -6.26 0.41 0.27
N ARG A 25 -6.34 -0.70 -0.47
CA ARG A 25 -5.86 -2.01 -0.04
C ARG A 25 -4.54 -2.34 -0.72
N PHE A 26 -3.49 -2.52 0.07
CA PHE A 26 -2.18 -2.93 -0.43
C PHE A 26 -2.03 -4.44 -0.33
N THR A 27 -1.75 -5.11 -1.45
CA THR A 27 -1.58 -6.57 -1.46
C THR A 27 -0.28 -6.99 -2.16
N SER A 28 0.27 -8.13 -1.75
CA SER A 28 1.40 -8.78 -2.39
C SER A 28 1.09 -10.26 -2.52
N ARG A 29 1.18 -10.81 -3.75
CA ARG A 29 0.91 -12.23 -4.06
C ARG A 29 -0.45 -12.75 -3.55
N GLY A 30 -1.46 -11.87 -3.51
CA GLY A 30 -2.81 -12.19 -3.03
C GLY A 30 -3.01 -12.01 -1.53
N THR A 31 -1.96 -11.75 -0.74
CA THR A 31 -2.06 -11.43 0.68
C THR A 31 -2.20 -9.93 0.88
N THR A 32 -3.18 -9.50 1.67
CA THR A 32 -3.28 -8.10 2.12
C THR A 32 -2.14 -7.81 3.09
N LEU A 33 -1.36 -6.77 2.78
CA LEU A 33 -0.28 -6.29 3.63
C LEU A 33 -0.78 -5.27 4.65
N CYS A 34 -1.61 -4.32 4.20
CA CYS A 34 -2.36 -3.39 5.03
C CYS A 34 -3.49 -2.72 4.24
N VAL A 35 -4.39 -2.06 4.95
CA VAL A 35 -5.49 -1.25 4.41
C VAL A 35 -5.40 0.14 5.04
N ALA A 36 -5.63 1.18 4.24
CA ALA A 36 -5.59 2.56 4.69
C ALA A 36 -6.80 3.34 4.19
N VAL A 37 -7.40 4.14 5.07
CA VAL A 37 -8.42 5.14 4.70
C VAL A 37 -7.75 6.28 3.94
N VAL A 38 -8.45 6.83 2.95
CA VAL A 38 -8.02 8.02 2.22
C VAL A 38 -8.35 9.27 3.05
N GLU A 39 -7.32 10.01 3.44
CA GLU A 39 -7.41 11.29 4.15
C GLU A 39 -6.63 12.37 3.40
N ASP A 40 -7.29 13.46 3.00
CA ASP A 40 -6.71 14.55 2.19
C ASP A 40 -5.90 14.07 0.97
N GLY A 41 -6.46 13.08 0.24
CA GLY A 41 -5.83 12.49 -0.94
C GLY A 41 -4.66 11.55 -0.64
N THR A 42 -4.48 11.12 0.60
CA THR A 42 -3.41 10.20 0.98
C THR A 42 -3.96 9.01 1.75
N ALA A 43 -3.57 7.80 1.35
CA ALA A 43 -3.83 6.59 2.11
C ALA A 43 -2.49 6.00 2.57
N ARG A 44 -2.28 5.93 3.90
CA ARG A 44 -1.03 5.46 4.51
C ARG A 44 -1.29 4.40 5.56
N CYS A 45 -0.53 3.30 5.50
CA CYS A 45 -0.54 2.26 6.53
C CYS A 45 0.83 1.60 6.70
N GLU A 46 0.98 0.86 7.78
CA GLU A 46 2.13 -0.01 8.04
C GLU A 46 1.75 -1.46 7.80
N THR A 47 2.66 -2.24 7.21
CA THR A 47 2.50 -3.69 7.08
C THR A 47 2.74 -4.41 8.42
N GLY A 48 2.51 -5.72 8.46
CA GLY A 48 3.09 -6.58 9.50
C GLY A 48 4.63 -6.56 9.51
N SER A 49 5.23 -7.01 10.61
CA SER A 49 6.69 -7.03 10.85
C SER A 49 7.37 -8.34 10.41
N ASP A 50 6.61 -9.36 10.05
CA ASP A 50 7.07 -10.72 9.71
C ASP A 50 7.35 -10.91 8.21
N LEU A 51 7.57 -9.81 7.48
CA LEU A 51 7.87 -9.86 6.05
C LEU A 51 9.19 -10.57 5.79
N LYS A 52 9.15 -11.60 4.94
CA LYS A 52 10.34 -12.33 4.51
C LYS A 52 11.30 -11.40 3.73
N PRO A 53 12.63 -11.50 3.95
CA PRO A 53 13.61 -10.79 3.14
C PRO A 53 13.46 -11.07 1.65
N GLY A 54 13.62 -10.05 0.83
CA GLY A 54 13.48 -10.12 -0.63
C GLY A 54 12.54 -9.06 -1.22
N PRO A 55 12.32 -9.12 -2.54
CA PRO A 55 11.41 -8.19 -3.23
C PRO A 55 9.94 -8.54 -2.97
N HIS A 56 9.16 -7.51 -2.65
CA HIS A 56 7.70 -7.58 -2.53
C HIS A 56 7.07 -6.75 -3.64
N SER A 57 6.36 -7.40 -4.56
CA SER A 57 5.58 -6.73 -5.60
C SER A 57 4.19 -6.40 -5.05
N VAL A 58 3.95 -5.11 -4.83
CA VAL A 58 2.73 -4.62 -4.22
C VAL A 58 1.79 -4.06 -5.28
N VAL A 59 0.50 -4.33 -5.11
CA VAL A 59 -0.57 -3.65 -5.82
C VAL A 59 -1.39 -2.88 -4.78
N ALA A 60 -1.52 -1.57 -4.99
CA ALA A 60 -2.45 -0.72 -4.27
C ALA A 60 -3.75 -0.68 -5.07
N TYR A 61 -4.85 -1.11 -4.45
CA TYR A 61 -6.19 -1.09 -5.06
C TYR A 61 -7.03 -0.02 -4.40
N TYR A 62 -7.58 0.87 -5.21
CA TYR A 62 -8.63 1.79 -4.84
C TYR A 62 -9.91 1.36 -5.56
N ASP A 63 -10.94 0.98 -4.82
CA ASP A 63 -12.19 0.44 -5.40
C ASP A 63 -13.09 1.54 -6.01
N GLY A 64 -12.67 2.80 -5.94
CA GLY A 64 -13.45 3.94 -6.41
C GLY A 64 -14.39 4.52 -5.35
N ASP A 65 -15.01 5.64 -5.69
CA ASP A 65 -16.10 6.28 -4.95
C ASP A 65 -17.13 6.87 -5.94
N PRO A 66 -18.23 7.54 -5.51
CA PRO A 66 -19.21 8.09 -6.43
C PRO A 66 -18.69 9.09 -7.48
N ASN A 67 -17.52 9.70 -7.24
CA ASN A 67 -16.92 10.73 -8.10
C ASN A 67 -15.61 10.28 -8.77
N HIS A 68 -15.01 9.17 -8.33
CA HIS A 68 -13.73 8.66 -8.80
C HIS A 68 -13.85 7.19 -9.19
N LEU A 69 -13.41 6.85 -10.39
CA LEU A 69 -13.40 5.47 -10.85
C LEU A 69 -12.42 4.60 -10.04
N PRO A 70 -12.61 3.28 -9.99
CA PRO A 70 -11.62 2.36 -9.45
C PRO A 70 -10.28 2.50 -10.17
N ASP A 71 -9.18 2.42 -9.42
CA ASP A 71 -7.83 2.51 -9.95
C ASP A 71 -6.87 1.60 -9.18
N GLN A 72 -5.73 1.29 -9.79
CA GLN A 72 -4.68 0.51 -9.16
C GLN A 72 -3.27 1.00 -9.55
N ALA A 73 -2.37 0.98 -8.58
CA ALA A 73 -0.95 1.26 -8.79
C ALA A 73 -0.08 0.07 -8.37
N ARG A 74 1.09 -0.08 -9.01
CA ARG A 74 2.04 -1.16 -8.72
C ARG A 74 3.40 -0.59 -8.38
N PHE A 75 4.02 -1.13 -7.34
CA PHE A 75 5.39 -0.81 -6.98
C PHE A 75 6.09 -2.01 -6.35
N VAL A 76 7.40 -1.90 -6.18
CA VAL A 76 8.22 -2.93 -5.53
C VAL A 76 8.99 -2.28 -4.40
N PHE A 77 8.97 -2.90 -3.22
CA PHE A 77 9.93 -2.61 -2.16
C PHE A 77 10.75 -3.87 -1.85
N ARG A 78 11.87 -3.69 -1.16
CA ARG A 78 12.74 -4.79 -0.74
C ARG A 78 12.87 -4.79 0.76
N VAL A 79 12.65 -5.96 1.35
CA VAL A 79 13.00 -6.23 2.74
C VAL A 79 14.44 -6.75 2.77
N LEU A 80 15.31 -6.05 3.48
CA LEU A 80 16.69 -6.44 3.70
C LEU A 80 16.77 -7.52 4.79
N ARG A 81 17.93 -8.16 4.90
CA ARG A 81 18.29 -9.01 6.05
C ARG A 81 19.00 -8.18 7.11
#